data_AF-A0A355WIE3-F1
#
_entry.id   AF-A0A355WIE3-F1
#
_cell.length_a   1.000
_cell.length_b   1.000
_cell.length_c   1.000
_cell.angle_alpha   90.00
_cell.angle_beta   90.00
_cell.angle_gamma   90.00
#
_symmetry.space_group_name_H-M   'P 1'
#
loop_
_entity.id
_entity.type
_entity.pdbx_description
1 polymer ?
#
loop_
_entity_poly.entity_id
_entity_poly.type
_entity_poly.pdbx_seq_one_letter_code
_entity_poly.pdbx_strand_id
1 'polypeptide(L)'
;TCREVVPGMVEKGWGRIITISSIAGLKGLKYGAAYSASKHGVIGLTRVISEEYISKGITANAICPGYVRTPIVARNTDLIAKRSGISHTE
;
A
#
# COMPACT_ATOMS: atom_id res chain seq x y z
N THR A 1 -5.12 6.95 12.43
CA THR A 1 -3.91 6.67 11.61
C THR A 1 -2.92 5.87 12.46
N CYS A 2 -1.80 5.34 11.92
CA CYS A 2 -0.83 4.58 12.72
C CYS A 2 -0.40 5.34 14.00
N ARG A 3 -0.10 6.64 13.86
CA ARG A 3 0.26 7.53 14.96
C ARG A 3 -0.73 7.50 16.13
N GLU A 4 -2.02 7.49 15.84
CA GLU A 4 -3.07 7.61 16.86
C GLU A 4 -3.36 6.29 17.58
N VAL A 5 -3.12 5.14 16.93
CA VAL A 5 -3.44 3.83 17.52
C VAL A 5 -2.27 3.24 18.30
N VAL A 6 -1.03 3.65 18.00
CA VAL A 6 0.19 3.10 18.60
C VAL A 6 0.25 3.30 20.12
N PRO A 7 -0.01 4.49 20.70
CA PRO A 7 0.04 4.67 22.15
C PRO A 7 -0.83 3.66 22.92
N GLY A 8 -2.09 3.50 22.49
CA GLY A 8 -3.01 2.54 23.11
C GLY A 8 -2.62 1.07 22.89
N MET A 9 -1.92 0.73 21.81
CA MET A 9 -1.36 -0.63 21.62
C MET A 9 -0.19 -0.88 22.56
N VAL A 10 0.64 0.15 22.81
CA VAL A 10 1.78 0.07 23.73
C VAL A 10 1.30 -0.12 25.17
N GLU A 11 0.30 0.66 25.61
CA GLU A 11 -0.32 0.51 26.94
C GLU A 11 -0.88 -0.90 27.16
N LYS A 12 -1.42 -1.52 26.10
CA LYS A 12 -1.96 -2.89 26.14
C LYS A 12 -0.90 -3.98 25.98
N GLY A 13 0.35 -3.64 25.65
CA GLY A 13 1.41 -4.60 25.33
C GLY A 13 1.13 -5.49 24.12
N TRP A 14 0.19 -5.10 23.25
CA TRP A 14 -0.21 -5.88 22.08
C TRP A 14 -0.80 -5.02 20.97
N GLY A 15 -0.40 -5.28 19.73
CA GLY A 15 -0.98 -4.60 18.56
C GLY A 15 -0.62 -5.25 17.23
N ARG A 16 -1.49 -5.12 16.24
CA ARG A 16 -1.27 -5.57 14.86
C ARG A 16 -1.63 -4.46 13.89
N ILE A 17 -0.66 -4.02 13.10
CA ILE A 17 -0.85 -2.98 12.10
C ILE A 17 -0.65 -3.61 10.72
N ILE A 18 -1.67 -3.50 9.87
CA ILE A 18 -1.60 -3.92 8.47
C ILE A 18 -1.78 -2.71 7.58
N THR A 19 -0.75 -2.36 6.81
CA THR A 19 -0.84 -1.29 5.81
C THR A 19 -1.11 -1.89 4.43
N ILE A 20 -1.81 -1.13 3.58
CA ILE A 20 -2.09 -1.54 2.20
C ILE A 20 -1.18 -0.76 1.25
N SER A 21 -0.10 -1.42 0.81
CA SER A 21 0.79 -0.89 -0.22
C SER A 21 0.31 -1.33 -1.61
N SER A 22 1.22 -1.84 -2.45
CA SER A 22 0.99 -2.34 -3.81
C SER A 22 2.25 -3.09 -4.26
N ILE A 23 2.15 -3.93 -5.29
CA ILE A 23 3.33 -4.36 -6.06
C ILE A 23 4.18 -3.15 -6.53
N ALA A 24 3.57 -1.98 -6.73
CA ALA A 24 4.26 -0.72 -7.05
C ALA A 24 5.16 -0.19 -5.91
N GLY A 25 4.98 -0.71 -4.69
CA GLY A 25 5.85 -0.43 -3.56
C GLY A 25 7.06 -1.36 -3.49
N LEU A 26 7.05 -2.47 -4.22
CA LEU A 26 8.16 -3.43 -4.30
C LEU A 26 9.01 -3.22 -5.56
N LYS A 27 8.41 -2.68 -6.62
CA LYS A 27 9.06 -2.33 -7.89
C LYS A 27 8.40 -1.12 -8.51
N GLY A 28 9.15 -0.35 -9.31
CA GLY A 28 8.59 0.78 -10.06
C GLY A 28 7.61 0.32 -11.15
N LEU A 29 6.49 1.03 -11.30
CA LEU A 29 5.58 0.85 -12.43
C LEU A 29 5.81 1.93 -13.50
N LYS A 30 5.86 1.50 -14.77
CA LYS A 30 5.88 2.42 -15.91
C LYS A 30 4.64 3.33 -15.85
N TYR A 31 4.84 4.63 -16.11
CA TYR A 31 3.80 5.66 -16.01
C TYR A 31 3.20 5.87 -14.61
N GLY A 32 3.77 5.25 -13.56
CA GLY A 32 3.25 5.28 -12.19
C GLY A 32 4.22 5.90 -11.18
N ALA A 33 5.01 6.92 -11.56
CA ALA A 33 6.09 7.45 -10.72
C ALA A 33 5.61 7.90 -9.33
N ALA A 34 4.63 8.80 -9.26
CA ALA A 34 4.09 9.29 -7.98
C ALA A 34 3.45 8.17 -7.15
N TYR A 35 2.72 7.26 -7.81
CA TYR A 35 2.11 6.11 -7.14
C TYR A 35 3.17 5.17 -6.56
N SER A 36 4.19 4.83 -7.34
CA SER A 36 5.29 3.94 -6.92
C SER A 36 6.06 4.57 -5.76
N ALA A 37 6.39 5.86 -5.83
CA ALA A 37 7.05 6.59 -4.74
C ALA A 37 6.20 6.55 -3.46
N SER A 38 4.90 6.85 -3.56
CA SER A 38 4.00 6.81 -2.39
C SER A 38 3.93 5.41 -1.76
N LYS A 39 3.89 4.35 -2.58
CA LYS A 39 3.77 2.97 -2.11
C LYS A 39 5.07 2.40 -1.54
N HIS A 40 6.23 2.84 -2.03
CA HIS A 40 7.51 2.60 -1.36
C HIS A 40 7.55 3.31 0.00
N GLY A 41 7.03 4.54 0.08
CA GLY A 41 6.90 5.27 1.35
C GLY A 41 6.07 4.52 2.40
N VAL A 42 4.94 3.90 1.99
CA VAL A 42 4.13 3.06 2.90
C VAL A 42 4.92 1.84 3.41
N ILE A 43 5.75 1.22 2.58
CA ILE A 43 6.60 0.09 3.00
C ILE A 43 7.68 0.57 3.98
N GLY A 44 8.35 1.69 3.68
CA GLY A 44 9.32 2.30 4.58
C GLY A 44 8.71 2.61 5.95
N LEU A 45 7.54 3.26 5.97
CA LEU A 45 6.80 3.54 7.21
C LEU A 45 6.48 2.26 7.99
N THR A 46 6.01 1.22 7.30
CA THR A 46 5.66 -0.06 7.95
C THR A 46 6.87 -0.70 8.61
N ARG A 47 8.03 -0.67 7.94
CA ARG A 47 9.28 -1.22 8.48
C ARG A 47 9.73 -0.45 9.71
N VAL A 48 9.70 0.88 9.68
CA VAL A 48 10.01 1.74 10.84
C VAL A 48 9.13 1.37 12.03
N ILE A 49 7.81 1.29 11.84
CA ILE A 49 6.88 0.91 12.92
C ILE A 49 7.19 -0.49 13.44
N SER A 50 7.53 -1.45 12.58
CA SER A 50 7.88 -2.79 13.04
C SER A 50 9.11 -2.77 13.95
N GLU A 51 10.19 -2.11 13.53
CA GLU A 51 11.43 -2.03 14.31
C GLU A 51 11.26 -1.26 15.63
N GLU A 52 10.51 -0.16 15.62
CA GLU A 52 10.32 0.68 16.82
C GLU A 52 9.49 0.01 17.93
N TYR A 53 8.59 -0.91 17.57
CA TYR A 53 7.57 -1.42 18.50
C TYR A 53 7.55 -2.95 18.66
N ILE A 54 8.44 -3.70 18.00
CA ILE A 54 8.51 -5.16 18.14
C ILE A 54 8.71 -5.63 19.58
N SER A 55 9.57 -4.95 20.34
CA SER A 55 9.83 -5.24 21.76
C SER A 55 8.64 -4.92 22.68
N LYS A 56 7.64 -4.18 22.18
CA LYS A 56 6.42 -3.79 22.88
C LYS A 56 5.21 -4.66 22.51
N GLY A 57 5.44 -5.81 21.86
CA GLY A 57 4.39 -6.76 21.48
C GLY A 57 3.57 -6.36 20.24
N ILE A 58 4.03 -5.35 19.50
CA ILE A 58 3.36 -4.81 18.31
C ILE A 58 4.08 -5.29 17.05
N THR A 59 3.33 -5.79 16.07
CA THR A 59 3.89 -6.13 14.75
C THR A 59 3.25 -5.26 13.67
N ALA A 60 4.03 -4.84 12.68
CA ALA A 60 3.54 -4.12 11.52
C ALA A 60 3.93 -4.83 10.23
N ASN A 61 2.96 -5.07 9.34
CA ASN A 61 3.18 -5.71 8.05
C ASN A 61 2.44 -4.97 6.94
N ALA A 62 2.96 -5.06 5.72
CA ALA A 62 2.35 -4.46 4.54
C ALA A 62 1.84 -5.55 3.60
N ILE A 63 0.60 -5.41 3.15
CA ILE A 63 0.09 -6.20 2.02
C ILE A 63 0.35 -5.42 0.73
N CYS A 64 0.86 -6.10 -0.28
CA CYS A 64 1.24 -5.52 -1.57
C CYS A 64 0.42 -6.15 -2.72
N PRO A 65 -0.85 -5.76 -2.92
CA PRO A 65 -1.68 -6.36 -3.96
C PRO A 65 -1.15 -6.08 -5.38
N GLY A 66 -1.33 -7.05 -6.26
CA GLY A 66 -1.29 -6.87 -7.71
C GLY A 66 -2.59 -6.25 -8.23
N TYR A 67 -2.95 -6.56 -9.47
CA TYR A 67 -4.26 -6.20 -10.00
C TYR A 67 -5.36 -7.03 -9.32
N VAL A 68 -6.31 -6.35 -8.69
CA VAL A 68 -7.45 -6.96 -8.00
C VAL A 68 -8.73 -6.44 -8.65
N ARG A 69 -9.69 -7.33 -8.92
CA ARG A 69 -11.00 -6.98 -9.51
C ARG A 69 -11.75 -6.02 -8.58
N THR A 70 -11.61 -4.74 -8.88
CA THR A 70 -12.21 -3.61 -8.16
C THR A 70 -12.54 -2.52 -9.19
N PRO A 71 -13.45 -1.59 -8.88
CA PRO A 71 -13.77 -0.48 -9.78
C PRO A 71 -12.54 0.37 -10.18
N ILE A 72 -11.46 0.35 -9.40
CA ILE A 72 -10.22 1.08 -9.72
C ILE A 72 -9.56 0.56 -11.00
N VAL A 73 -9.61 -0.76 -11.22
CA VAL A 73 -8.96 -1.38 -12.39
C VAL A 73 -9.75 -1.06 -13.65
N ALA A 74 -11.07 -1.26 -13.62
CA ALA A 74 -11.95 -0.91 -14.74
C ALA A 74 -11.80 0.57 -15.15
N ARG A 75 -11.85 1.48 -14.17
CA ARG A 75 -11.64 2.91 -14.44
C ARG A 75 -10.28 3.19 -15.07
N ASN A 76 -9.21 2.55 -14.59
CA ASN A 76 -7.87 2.77 -15.12
C ASN A 76 -7.73 2.21 -16.54
N THR A 77 -8.31 1.05 -16.84
CA THR A 77 -8.31 0.49 -18.19
C THR A 77 -9.05 1.38 -19.17
N ASP A 78 -10.21 1.93 -18.78
CA ASP A 78 -10.99 2.82 -19.64
C ASP A 78 -10.24 4.13 -19.94
N LEU A 79 -9.57 4.69 -18.94
CA LEU A 79 -8.75 5.89 -19.10
C LEU A 79 -7.55 5.64 -20.03
N ILE A 80 -6.90 4.48 -19.90
CA ILE A 80 -5.80 4.09 -20.78
C ILE A 80 -6.31 3.88 -22.20
N ALA A 81 -7.42 3.14 -22.39
CA ALA A 81 -8.05 2.92 -23.69
C ALA A 81 -8.36 4.24 -24.41
N LYS A 82 -9.03 5.17 -23.72
CA LYS A 82 -9.33 6.51 -24.24
C LYS A 82 -8.08 7.28 -24.63
N ARG A 83 -7.02 7.25 -23.81
CA ARG A 83 -5.77 7.98 -24.08
C ARG A 83 -4.96 7.37 -25.24
N SER A 84 -5.00 6.05 -25.37
CA SER A 84 -4.24 5.30 -26.36
C SER A 84 -4.98 5.11 -27.68
N GLY A 85 -6.24 5.53 -27.79
CA GLY A 85 -7.07 5.34 -28.98
C GLY A 85 -7.39 3.87 -29.25
N ILE A 86 -7.30 3.02 -28.22
CA ILE A 86 -7.58 1.58 -28.31
C ILE A 86 -9.04 1.39 -27.95
N SER A 87 -9.83 0.81 -28.84
CA SER A 87 -11.19 0.35 -28.49
C SER A 87 -11.08 -0.88 -27.59
N HIS A 88 -12.00 -1.03 -26.65
CA HIS A 88 -12.18 -2.31 -25.96
C HIS A 88 -12.65 -3.32 -27.02
N THR A 89 -11.70 -4.04 -27.60
CA THR A 89 -12.00 -5.25 -28.37
C THR A 89 -12.03 -6.40 -27.38
N GLU A 90 -13.07 -7.23 -27.50
CA GLU A 90 -13.43 -8.31 -26.57
C GLU A 90 -12.27 -9.27 -26.26
#